data_AF-A0A158CIQ7-F1
#
_entry.id   AF-A0A158CIQ7-F1
#
_cell.length_a   1.000
_cell.length_b   1.000
_cell.length_c   1.000
_cell.angle_alpha   90.00
_cell.angle_beta   90.00
_cell.angle_gamma   90.00
#
_symmetry.space_group_name_H-M   'P 1'
#
loop_
_entity.id
_entity.type
_entity.pdbx_description
1 polymer ?
#
loop_
_entity_poly.entity_id
_entity_poly.type
_entity_poly.pdbx_seq_one_letter_code
_entity_poly.pdbx_strand_id
1 'polypeptide(L)'
;MRKCKRGSGVRSIAVVALSISGAGAVHADDQVIHNTNPAAPRMSMSNVLALDPVVNVLLAPDTSSVVPNTDAGPYVPGVKTQSGIVSNARTRAYGDFGVPYTTGRVQDGNQSAGGTTTANYLSTTYPYRAIGKLTFSAGYCTASLIRRSVIVTAAHCIQTFGSGSSIFSGWQFIPGHYGASGATSAQSAPYGTWAWGALVRPSAWANGTDTGSGSARNNDIAVILIAKNASNQFIGDITGYLNYGWNNYSFISSAKTGNLQTAAVTTLGYPQLLDGGAIMQRTDGPTYTTTVSGAAQLWQGSNLTSGASGGPWIVNFRARDAALAGGAVAGNSSNLAIIGVTSWGSSDPNAPKDNYASQFGQNTQYPNATYGNYGSGNIASLLNSLCTDAATAGGPTYASQGYCD
;
A
#
# COMPACT_ATOMS: atom_id res chain seq x y z
N MET A 1 -46.48 26.06 72.13
CA MET A 1 -46.97 26.51 70.81
C MET A 1 -45.81 27.06 70.00
N ARG A 2 -45.62 26.58 68.74
CA ARG A 2 -45.22 27.28 67.49
C ARG A 2 -44.37 28.56 67.62
N LYS A 3 -43.25 28.86 66.93
CA LYS A 3 -42.53 28.47 65.67
C LYS A 3 -41.13 29.15 65.80
N CYS A 4 -39.97 28.57 65.47
CA CYS A 4 -39.37 28.19 64.17
C CYS A 4 -38.68 29.33 63.37
N LYS A 5 -37.42 29.07 62.94
CA LYS A 5 -36.54 29.68 61.89
C LYS A 5 -35.60 30.82 62.31
N ARG A 6 -34.34 30.92 61.85
CA ARG A 6 -33.59 30.31 60.72
C ARG A 6 -32.08 30.45 60.96
N GLY A 7 -31.30 29.38 60.78
CA GLY A 7 -29.83 29.44 60.69
C GLY A 7 -29.37 29.67 59.26
N SER A 8 -28.38 30.56 59.07
CA SER A 8 -27.69 30.78 57.80
C SER A 8 -26.65 29.69 57.58
N GLY A 9 -26.84 28.86 56.56
CA GLY A 9 -25.84 27.91 56.07
C GLY A 9 -24.94 28.56 55.03
N VAL A 10 -23.65 28.62 55.32
CA VAL A 10 -22.59 28.94 54.34
C VAL A 10 -22.47 27.74 53.40
N ARG A 11 -22.73 27.95 52.10
CA ARG A 11 -22.45 26.96 51.06
C ARG A 11 -20.98 27.09 50.64
N SER A 12 -20.15 26.15 51.08
CA SER A 12 -18.84 25.91 50.46
C SER A 12 -19.04 25.28 49.09
N ILE A 13 -18.66 25.99 48.03
CA ILE A 13 -18.59 25.45 46.68
C ILE A 13 -17.32 24.61 46.60
N ALA A 14 -17.47 23.29 46.55
CA ALA A 14 -16.39 22.39 46.21
C ALA A 14 -16.06 22.59 44.73
N VAL A 15 -14.92 23.24 44.47
CA VAL A 15 -14.30 23.23 43.14
C VAL A 15 -13.73 21.82 42.94
N VAL A 16 -14.48 20.99 42.22
CA VAL A 16 -13.96 19.73 41.69
C VAL A 16 -12.92 20.11 40.64
N ALA A 17 -11.64 20.03 41.00
CA ALA A 17 -10.57 20.02 40.04
C ALA A 17 -10.73 18.74 39.21
N LEU A 18 -11.36 18.85 38.04
CA LEU A 18 -11.23 17.84 37.00
C LEU A 18 -9.74 17.80 36.64
N SER A 19 -9.05 16.77 37.11
CA SER A 19 -7.79 16.35 36.53
C SER A 19 -8.06 16.08 35.05
N ILE A 20 -7.63 17.02 34.21
CA ILE A 20 -7.48 16.81 32.77
C ILE A 20 -6.38 15.74 32.67
N SER A 21 -6.79 14.47 32.69
CA SER A 21 -5.99 13.38 32.15
C SER A 21 -5.63 13.80 30.75
N GLY A 22 -4.35 14.12 30.54
CA GLY A 22 -3.82 14.37 29.21
C GLY A 22 -4.29 13.25 28.30
N ALA A 23 -4.74 13.62 27.10
CA ALA A 23 -4.97 12.69 26.02
C ALA A 23 -3.67 11.91 25.81
N GLY A 24 -3.56 10.76 26.47
CA GLY A 24 -2.57 9.76 26.13
C GLY A 24 -2.81 9.45 24.67
N ALA A 25 -1.78 9.65 23.83
CA ALA A 25 -1.80 9.17 22.47
C ALA A 25 -2.28 7.72 22.52
N VAL A 26 -3.41 7.42 21.88
CA VAL A 26 -3.79 6.04 21.61
C VAL A 26 -2.71 5.54 20.65
N HIS A 27 -1.64 5.00 21.21
CA HIS A 27 -0.73 4.17 20.44
C HIS A 27 -1.56 2.98 20.01
N ALA A 28 -1.70 2.79 18.70
CA ALA A 28 -2.15 1.50 18.21
C ALA A 28 -1.17 0.46 18.77
N ASP A 29 -1.68 -0.55 19.49
CA ASP A 29 -0.91 -1.65 20.07
C ASP A 29 -0.41 -2.60 18.96
N ASP A 30 0.20 -2.05 17.93
CA ASP A 30 0.71 -2.79 16.78
C ASP A 30 1.89 -3.63 17.21
N GLN A 31 1.80 -4.93 16.98
CA GLN A 31 2.81 -5.88 17.41
C GLN A 31 3.87 -6.07 16.34
N VAL A 32 5.14 -5.97 16.74
CA VAL A 32 6.28 -6.44 15.93
C VAL A 32 6.45 -7.94 16.12
N ILE A 33 6.49 -8.67 15.01
CA ILE A 33 6.64 -10.11 14.99
C ILE A 33 7.97 -10.45 14.32
N HIS A 34 8.79 -11.21 15.03
CA HIS A 34 10.13 -11.57 14.60
C HIS A 34 10.16 -12.93 13.92
N ASN A 35 10.95 -13.03 12.85
CA ASN A 35 11.30 -14.30 12.27
C ASN A 35 12.36 -14.99 13.15
N THR A 36 11.95 -16.06 13.84
CA THR A 36 12.86 -16.88 14.64
C THR A 36 13.64 -17.91 13.80
N ASN A 37 13.32 -18.04 12.51
CA ASN A 37 13.99 -18.96 11.59
C ASN A 37 14.28 -18.30 10.21
N PRO A 38 15.18 -17.30 10.15
CA PRO A 38 15.57 -16.66 8.89
C PRO A 38 16.35 -17.57 7.94
N ALA A 39 16.86 -18.70 8.44
CA ALA A 39 17.57 -19.71 7.66
C ALA A 39 16.64 -20.76 7.01
N ALA A 40 15.32 -20.62 7.17
CA ALA A 40 14.35 -21.53 6.55
C ALA A 40 14.62 -21.66 5.03
N PRO A 41 14.53 -22.88 4.47
CA PRO A 41 14.80 -23.11 3.05
C PRO A 41 13.97 -22.19 2.15
N ARG A 42 14.63 -21.65 1.13
CA ARG A 42 13.95 -20.88 0.07
C ARG A 42 13.09 -21.80 -0.77
N MET A 43 11.92 -21.32 -1.18
CA MET A 43 11.05 -22.07 -2.07
C MET A 43 11.74 -22.21 -3.43
N SER A 44 11.66 -23.39 -4.06
CA SER A 44 12.17 -23.57 -5.42
C SER A 44 11.36 -22.72 -6.40
N MET A 45 11.97 -22.29 -7.49
CA MET A 45 11.27 -21.46 -8.47
C MET A 45 10.09 -22.19 -9.13
N SER A 46 10.19 -23.51 -9.32
CA SER A 46 9.06 -24.32 -9.80
C SER A 46 7.85 -24.20 -8.87
N ASN A 47 8.08 -24.20 -7.56
CA ASN A 47 7.01 -24.09 -6.57
C ASN A 47 6.47 -22.66 -6.53
N VAL A 48 7.32 -21.63 -6.64
CA VAL A 48 6.90 -20.22 -6.72
C VAL A 48 5.93 -19.98 -7.89
N LEU A 49 6.17 -20.62 -9.04
CA LEU A 49 5.32 -20.51 -10.23
C LEU A 49 4.00 -21.31 -10.10
N ALA A 50 3.95 -22.29 -9.20
CA ALA A 50 2.78 -23.13 -8.95
C ALA A 50 1.89 -22.63 -7.80
N LEU A 51 2.29 -21.57 -7.09
CA LEU A 51 1.48 -20.99 -6.01
C LEU A 51 0.24 -20.30 -6.57
N ASP A 52 -0.88 -20.46 -5.86
CA ASP A 52 -2.08 -19.66 -6.07
C ASP A 52 -1.96 -18.29 -5.40
N PRO A 53 -2.63 -17.26 -5.95
CA PRO A 53 -2.71 -15.96 -5.30
C PRO A 53 -3.55 -16.08 -4.02
N VAL A 54 -3.17 -15.34 -2.98
CA VAL A 54 -4.07 -15.15 -1.84
C VAL A 54 -5.20 -14.21 -2.25
N VAL A 55 -6.42 -14.59 -1.87
CA VAL A 55 -7.63 -13.79 -2.05
C VAL A 55 -8.03 -13.24 -0.69
N ASN A 56 -8.38 -11.96 -0.62
CA ASN A 56 -9.00 -11.40 0.57
C ASN A 56 -10.32 -12.13 0.82
N VAL A 57 -10.39 -12.88 1.93
CA VAL A 57 -11.56 -13.73 2.25
C VAL A 57 -12.79 -12.93 2.67
N LEU A 58 -12.62 -11.64 2.94
CA LEU A 58 -13.74 -10.76 3.25
C LEU A 58 -14.54 -10.48 1.98
N LEU A 59 -15.87 -10.60 2.08
CA LEU A 59 -16.74 -10.28 0.96
C LEU A 59 -16.53 -8.83 0.50
N ALA A 60 -16.64 -8.60 -0.81
CA ALA A 60 -16.66 -7.24 -1.33
C ALA A 60 -17.86 -6.48 -0.74
N PRO A 61 -17.69 -5.24 -0.26
CA PRO A 61 -18.81 -4.42 0.14
C PRO A 61 -19.70 -4.08 -1.06
N ASP A 62 -20.93 -3.63 -0.80
CA ASP A 62 -21.76 -3.04 -1.85
C ASP A 62 -21.13 -1.72 -2.32
N THR A 63 -20.77 -1.67 -3.60
CA THR A 63 -20.16 -0.49 -4.24
C THR A 63 -21.11 0.29 -5.14
N SER A 64 -22.40 -0.08 -5.19
CA SER A 64 -23.40 0.56 -6.08
C SER A 64 -23.58 2.06 -5.82
N SER A 65 -23.21 2.53 -4.63
CA SER A 65 -23.26 3.93 -4.21
C SER A 65 -21.88 4.61 -4.11
N VAL A 66 -20.80 3.93 -4.50
CA VAL A 66 -19.45 4.49 -4.45
C VAL A 66 -19.37 5.67 -5.41
N VAL A 67 -19.03 6.82 -4.86
CA VAL A 67 -18.78 8.05 -5.60
C VAL A 67 -17.38 8.57 -5.24
N PRO A 68 -16.71 9.28 -6.16
CA PRO A 68 -15.51 10.03 -5.83
C PRO A 68 -15.77 10.97 -4.65
N ASN A 69 -14.81 11.07 -3.74
CA ASN A 69 -14.88 12.05 -2.66
C ASN A 69 -14.70 13.46 -3.26
N THR A 70 -15.71 14.30 -3.04
CA THR A 70 -15.80 15.70 -3.48
C THR A 70 -15.43 16.70 -2.39
N ASP A 71 -15.07 16.22 -1.19
CA ASP A 71 -14.69 17.06 -0.07
C ASP A 71 -13.54 17.97 -0.50
N ALA A 72 -13.74 19.27 -0.25
CA ALA A 72 -12.70 20.25 -0.30
C ALA A 72 -11.76 19.97 0.88
N GLY A 73 -10.85 19.00 0.72
CA GLY A 73 -9.60 18.99 1.47
C GLY A 73 -8.96 20.40 1.38
N PRO A 74 -8.11 20.78 2.35
CA PRO A 74 -7.75 22.18 2.60
C PRO A 74 -6.90 22.80 1.48
N TYR A 75 -7.51 23.15 0.35
CA TYR A 75 -6.85 23.82 -0.78
C TYR A 75 -7.84 24.72 -1.52
N VAL A 76 -7.42 25.95 -1.85
CA VAL A 76 -8.21 26.96 -2.56
C VAL A 76 -7.66 27.15 -3.98
N PRO A 77 -8.42 26.87 -5.06
CA PRO A 77 -8.01 27.16 -6.45
C PRO A 77 -8.89 28.21 -7.19
N GLY A 78 -8.32 28.91 -8.20
CA GLY A 78 -9.01 29.72 -9.24
C GLY A 78 -8.31 29.57 -10.61
N VAL A 79 -8.84 29.83 -11.83
CA VAL A 79 -10.14 30.33 -12.38
C VAL A 79 -10.43 29.61 -13.74
N LYS A 80 -11.66 29.74 -14.27
CA LYS A 80 -12.36 28.95 -15.34
C LYS A 80 -12.14 29.36 -16.83
N THR A 81 -12.35 28.39 -17.75
CA THR A 81 -13.04 28.46 -19.10
C THR A 81 -13.04 27.03 -19.72
N GLN A 82 -13.96 26.49 -20.53
CA GLN A 82 -15.37 26.69 -20.95
C GLN A 82 -15.91 25.29 -21.35
N SER A 83 -17.20 24.99 -21.13
CA SER A 83 -17.80 23.64 -21.28
C SER A 83 -17.99 23.15 -22.73
N GLY A 84 -17.79 21.84 -22.92
CA GLY A 84 -18.33 21.03 -24.03
C GLY A 84 -17.39 19.88 -24.43
N ILE A 85 -17.96 18.71 -24.79
CA ILE A 85 -17.34 17.48 -25.36
C ILE A 85 -17.03 16.41 -24.26
N VAL A 86 -17.58 15.18 -24.24
CA VAL A 86 -18.17 14.27 -25.26
C VAL A 86 -19.36 13.51 -24.64
N SER A 87 -20.45 13.32 -25.39
CA SER A 87 -21.46 12.29 -25.16
C SER A 87 -21.24 11.14 -26.16
N ASN A 88 -21.20 9.91 -25.66
CA ASN A 88 -21.13 8.63 -26.40
C ASN A 88 -19.73 8.09 -26.76
N ALA A 89 -19.07 7.46 -25.79
CA ALA A 89 -18.11 6.38 -26.07
C ALA A 89 -18.76 5.05 -25.66
N ARG A 90 -18.72 4.05 -26.54
CA ARG A 90 -18.99 2.63 -26.23
C ARG A 90 -17.88 1.82 -26.87
N THR A 91 -16.98 1.21 -26.09
CA THR A 91 -16.22 0.03 -26.55
C THR A 91 -15.54 -0.73 -25.41
N ARG A 92 -15.78 -2.05 -25.37
CA ARG A 92 -15.31 -3.02 -24.38
C ARG A 92 -13.87 -3.49 -24.62
N ALA A 93 -12.94 -2.57 -24.48
CA ALA A 93 -11.51 -2.78 -24.24
C ALA A 93 -10.94 -1.36 -24.20
N TYR A 94 -10.13 -1.04 -23.18
CA TYR A 94 -9.72 0.32 -22.80
C TYR A 94 -10.84 1.12 -22.10
N GLY A 95 -10.83 1.09 -20.76
CA GLY A 95 -11.45 2.13 -19.93
C GLY A 95 -12.95 2.37 -20.06
N ASP A 96 -13.80 1.34 -20.05
CA ASP A 96 -15.27 1.54 -20.06
C ASP A 96 -16.00 0.71 -18.98
N PHE A 97 -15.68 1.01 -17.71
CA PHE A 97 -16.45 0.59 -16.52
C PHE A 97 -16.72 1.74 -15.53
N GLY A 98 -16.50 2.99 -15.96
CA GLY A 98 -16.72 4.21 -15.16
C GLY A 98 -15.47 5.07 -14.97
N VAL A 99 -14.27 4.48 -15.05
CA VAL A 99 -12.98 5.18 -14.95
C VAL A 99 -12.02 4.71 -16.06
N PRO A 100 -11.43 5.60 -16.88
CA PRO A 100 -10.53 5.20 -17.95
C PRO A 100 -9.19 4.69 -17.40
N TYR A 101 -8.62 3.64 -17.99
CA TYR A 101 -7.32 3.11 -17.59
C TYR A 101 -6.62 2.39 -18.74
N THR A 102 -5.34 2.13 -18.58
CA THR A 102 -4.52 1.27 -19.44
C THR A 102 -3.79 0.25 -18.59
N THR A 103 -3.73 -1.01 -19.03
CA THR A 103 -2.95 -2.06 -18.37
C THR A 103 -2.03 -2.72 -19.39
N GLY A 104 -0.79 -3.00 -18.99
CA GLY A 104 0.18 -3.70 -19.82
C GLY A 104 1.26 -4.39 -19.00
N ARG A 105 1.96 -5.32 -19.65
CA ARG A 105 3.12 -6.01 -19.07
C ARG A 105 4.26 -5.02 -18.83
N VAL A 106 4.97 -5.17 -17.71
CA VAL A 106 6.28 -4.56 -17.49
C VAL A 106 7.34 -5.43 -18.16
N GLN A 107 7.35 -5.39 -19.49
CA GLN A 107 8.24 -6.14 -20.37
C GLN A 107 8.60 -5.33 -21.62
N ASP A 108 9.82 -5.49 -22.11
CA ASP A 108 10.25 -4.96 -23.40
C ASP A 108 10.13 -6.05 -24.48
N GLY A 109 9.43 -5.74 -25.59
CA GLY A 109 9.27 -6.62 -26.75
C GLY A 109 8.34 -7.84 -26.62
N ASN A 110 8.14 -8.55 -27.73
CA ASN A 110 7.37 -9.80 -27.77
C ASN A 110 8.15 -10.96 -27.15
N GLN A 111 7.46 -11.86 -26.45
CA GLN A 111 8.05 -13.12 -25.98
C GLN A 111 8.45 -13.98 -27.19
N SER A 112 9.72 -13.92 -27.62
CA SER A 112 10.22 -14.85 -28.64
C SER A 112 11.72 -15.10 -28.45
N ALA A 113 12.00 -16.29 -27.91
CA ALA A 113 13.10 -17.21 -28.19
C ALA A 113 14.42 -16.61 -28.74
N GLY A 114 15.46 -16.56 -27.88
CA GLY A 114 16.85 -16.57 -28.35
C GLY A 114 17.84 -15.68 -27.60
N GLY A 115 17.40 -14.76 -26.73
CA GLY A 115 18.29 -13.82 -26.05
C GLY A 115 17.98 -13.66 -24.57
N THR A 116 19.00 -13.82 -23.73
CA THR A 116 18.96 -13.88 -22.27
C THR A 116 18.70 -12.54 -21.55
N THR A 117 18.50 -11.42 -22.26
CA THR A 117 18.54 -10.07 -21.63
C THR A 117 17.46 -9.05 -22.03
N THR A 118 16.46 -9.37 -22.86
CA THR A 118 15.46 -8.36 -23.29
C THR A 118 14.11 -8.44 -22.56
N ALA A 119 13.54 -9.63 -22.34
CA ALA A 119 12.14 -9.71 -21.91
C ALA A 119 11.89 -9.25 -20.45
N ASN A 120 12.83 -9.48 -19.53
CA ASN A 120 12.78 -8.97 -18.15
C ASN A 120 13.51 -7.64 -17.96
N TYR A 121 13.92 -6.96 -19.06
CA TYR A 121 14.66 -5.71 -18.97
C TYR A 121 13.88 -4.65 -18.19
N LEU A 122 12.60 -4.46 -18.47
CA LEU A 122 11.80 -3.49 -17.72
C LEU A 122 11.66 -3.86 -16.24
N SER A 123 11.29 -5.10 -15.90
CA SER A 123 11.14 -5.52 -14.49
C SER A 123 12.44 -5.47 -13.69
N THR A 124 13.59 -5.47 -14.37
CA THR A 124 14.92 -5.34 -13.76
C THR A 124 15.46 -3.92 -13.74
N THR A 125 14.75 -2.93 -14.26
CA THR A 125 15.15 -1.51 -14.16
C THR A 125 14.45 -0.80 -13.01
N TYR A 126 15.10 0.19 -12.40
CA TYR A 126 14.44 1.08 -11.44
C TYR A 126 13.44 1.98 -12.17
N PRO A 127 12.22 2.22 -11.65
CA PRO A 127 11.71 1.82 -10.33
C PRO A 127 11.14 0.40 -10.23
N TYR A 128 10.88 -0.29 -11.34
CA TYR A 128 10.19 -1.59 -11.35
C TYR A 128 10.85 -2.66 -10.47
N ARG A 129 12.17 -2.72 -10.46
CA ARG A 129 12.93 -3.69 -9.64
C ARG A 129 12.75 -3.54 -8.13
N ALA A 130 12.20 -2.41 -7.64
CA ALA A 130 11.85 -2.24 -6.24
C ALA A 130 10.51 -2.92 -5.88
N ILE A 131 9.75 -3.40 -6.87
CA ILE A 131 8.50 -4.15 -6.72
C ILE A 131 8.78 -5.63 -7.01
N GLY A 132 8.13 -6.52 -6.27
CA GLY A 132 8.39 -7.95 -6.37
C GLY A 132 7.21 -8.82 -5.97
N LYS A 133 7.34 -10.11 -6.27
CA LYS A 133 6.41 -11.15 -5.83
C LYS A 133 6.74 -11.52 -4.39
N LEU A 134 5.72 -11.53 -3.53
CA LEU A 134 5.82 -11.90 -2.11
C LEU A 134 5.15 -13.27 -1.93
N THR A 135 5.93 -14.32 -1.66
CA THR A 135 5.42 -15.69 -1.48
C THR A 135 5.43 -16.09 -0.03
N PHE A 136 4.47 -16.90 0.41
CA PHE A 136 4.34 -17.37 1.79
C PHE A 136 3.47 -18.63 1.86
N SER A 137 3.25 -19.18 3.06
CA SER A 137 2.62 -20.48 3.26
C SER A 137 1.19 -20.62 2.69
N ALA A 138 0.49 -19.50 2.46
CA ALA A 138 -0.87 -19.51 1.93
C ALA A 138 -0.96 -19.16 0.43
N GLY A 139 0.16 -18.88 -0.24
CA GLY A 139 0.18 -18.48 -1.64
C GLY A 139 1.12 -17.30 -1.90
N TYR A 140 0.67 -16.35 -2.72
CA TYR A 140 1.44 -15.16 -3.02
C TYR A 140 0.62 -13.86 -3.09
N CYS A 141 1.35 -12.76 -2.95
CA CYS A 141 0.92 -11.37 -3.14
C CYS A 141 2.01 -10.60 -3.91
N THR A 142 1.81 -9.28 -4.02
CA THR A 142 2.81 -8.31 -4.44
C THR A 142 3.30 -7.50 -3.23
N ALA A 143 4.54 -7.03 -3.26
CA ALA A 143 5.05 -6.04 -2.31
C ALA A 143 6.04 -5.08 -2.98
N SER A 144 6.40 -4.01 -2.29
CA SER A 144 7.36 -3.02 -2.80
C SER A 144 8.24 -2.46 -1.69
N LEU A 145 9.51 -2.20 -1.99
CA LEU A 145 10.45 -1.58 -1.06
C LEU A 145 10.14 -0.09 -0.88
N ILE A 146 10.00 0.33 0.37
CA ILE A 146 9.75 1.71 0.80
C ILE A 146 10.86 2.31 1.66
N ARG A 147 11.79 1.46 2.11
CA ARG A 147 13.05 1.81 2.78
C ARG A 147 14.13 0.82 2.38
N ARG A 148 15.38 1.08 2.78
CA ARG A 148 16.56 0.29 2.43
C ARG A 148 16.38 -1.23 2.58
N SER A 149 15.66 -1.71 3.59
CA SER A 149 15.28 -3.12 3.73
C SER A 149 13.88 -3.32 4.33
N VAL A 150 12.92 -2.45 3.98
CA VAL A 150 11.52 -2.60 4.41
C VAL A 150 10.61 -2.58 3.19
N ILE A 151 9.78 -3.62 3.06
CA ILE A 151 8.70 -3.68 2.07
C ILE A 151 7.35 -3.32 2.71
N VAL A 152 6.46 -2.78 1.89
CA VAL A 152 5.03 -2.64 2.21
C VAL A 152 4.20 -3.59 1.35
N THR A 153 3.14 -4.13 1.94
CA THR A 153 2.15 -5.02 1.32
C THR A 153 0.79 -4.85 2.02
N ALA A 154 -0.22 -5.63 1.64
CA ALA A 154 -1.52 -5.63 2.30
C ALA A 154 -1.50 -6.50 3.58
N ALA A 155 -2.30 -6.15 4.59
CA ALA A 155 -2.38 -6.94 5.83
C ALA A 155 -2.97 -8.33 5.58
N HIS A 156 -3.89 -8.48 4.63
CA HIS A 156 -4.40 -9.79 4.24
C HIS A 156 -3.35 -10.70 3.58
N CYS A 157 -2.19 -10.17 3.18
CA CYS A 157 -1.06 -10.97 2.68
C CYS A 157 -0.21 -11.56 3.82
N ILE A 158 -0.45 -11.16 5.07
CA ILE A 158 0.25 -11.70 6.24
C ILE A 158 -0.70 -12.42 7.20
N GLN A 159 -2.00 -12.08 7.18
CA GLN A 159 -2.96 -12.58 8.14
C GLN A 159 -4.42 -12.42 7.67
N THR A 160 -5.26 -13.42 7.95
CA THR A 160 -6.72 -13.31 7.87
C THR A 160 -7.27 -12.29 8.88
N PHE A 161 -8.13 -11.37 8.43
CA PHE A 161 -8.76 -10.37 9.29
C PHE A 161 -9.44 -10.99 10.53
N GLY A 162 -9.16 -10.45 11.71
CA GLY A 162 -9.76 -10.92 12.97
C GLY A 162 -9.23 -12.26 13.49
N SER A 163 -8.16 -12.83 12.92
CA SER A 163 -7.60 -14.11 13.39
C SER A 163 -6.68 -13.99 14.63
N GLY A 164 -6.62 -12.81 15.26
CA GLY A 164 -5.87 -12.56 16.49
C GLY A 164 -4.37 -12.66 16.27
N SER A 165 -3.72 -13.64 16.92
CA SER A 165 -2.28 -13.88 16.79
C SER A 165 -1.90 -14.72 15.56
N SER A 166 -2.87 -15.39 14.92
CA SER A 166 -2.62 -16.38 13.86
C SER A 166 -2.19 -15.72 12.56
N ILE A 167 -0.95 -15.96 12.12
CA ILE A 167 -0.37 -15.43 10.89
C ILE A 167 -0.05 -16.54 9.89
N PHE A 168 0.12 -16.15 8.63
CA PHE A 168 0.82 -17.00 7.67
C PHE A 168 2.31 -17.14 8.05
N SER A 169 3.09 -17.85 7.26
CA SER A 169 4.51 -18.06 7.56
C SER A 169 5.37 -18.12 6.29
N GLY A 170 6.68 -18.00 6.47
CA GLY A 170 7.64 -18.27 5.38
C GLY A 170 7.68 -17.20 4.29
N TRP A 171 7.49 -15.92 4.62
CA TRP A 171 7.52 -14.84 3.62
C TRP A 171 8.89 -14.72 2.92
N GLN A 172 8.84 -14.69 1.59
CA GLN A 172 9.99 -14.51 0.72
C GLN A 172 9.66 -13.47 -0.36
N PHE A 173 10.54 -12.50 -0.52
CA PHE A 173 10.38 -11.42 -1.49
C PHE A 173 11.33 -11.61 -2.67
N ILE A 174 10.77 -11.54 -3.89
CA ILE A 174 11.48 -11.72 -5.15
C ILE A 174 11.35 -10.44 -5.98
N PRO A 175 12.23 -9.44 -5.75
CA PRO A 175 12.23 -8.19 -6.51
C PRO A 175 12.45 -8.40 -8.00
N GLY A 176 11.66 -7.73 -8.84
CA GLY A 176 11.74 -7.81 -10.29
C GLY A 176 11.43 -9.20 -10.88
N HIS A 177 10.70 -10.05 -10.14
CA HIS A 177 10.30 -11.39 -10.58
C HIS A 177 9.79 -11.41 -12.03
N TYR A 178 10.30 -12.37 -12.82
CA TYR A 178 9.87 -12.59 -14.20
C TYR A 178 9.79 -14.08 -14.51
N GLY A 179 8.61 -14.66 -14.26
CA GLY A 179 8.33 -16.08 -14.36
C GLY A 179 7.69 -16.53 -15.68
N ALA A 180 7.83 -15.74 -16.76
CA ALA A 180 7.22 -16.08 -18.05
C ALA A 180 7.62 -17.50 -18.52
N SER A 181 6.79 -18.15 -19.34
CA SER A 181 7.11 -19.46 -19.89
C SER A 181 8.47 -19.44 -20.60
N GLY A 182 9.37 -20.36 -20.24
CA GLY A 182 10.74 -20.41 -20.75
C GLY A 182 11.74 -19.46 -20.07
N ALA A 183 11.33 -18.70 -19.05
CA ALA A 183 12.26 -17.90 -18.25
C ALA A 183 13.28 -18.79 -17.52
N THR A 184 14.54 -18.38 -17.56
CA THR A 184 15.61 -19.01 -16.79
C THR A 184 15.49 -18.69 -15.30
N SER A 185 16.11 -19.48 -14.42
CA SER A 185 16.15 -19.17 -12.98
C SER A 185 16.71 -17.78 -12.67
N ALA A 186 17.68 -17.31 -13.46
CA ALA A 186 18.25 -15.97 -13.34
C ALA A 186 17.25 -14.88 -13.74
N GLN A 187 16.34 -15.15 -14.68
CA GLN A 187 15.28 -14.20 -15.05
C GLN A 187 14.14 -14.22 -14.02
N SER A 188 13.80 -15.38 -13.47
CA SER A 188 12.72 -15.52 -12.50
C SER A 188 13.04 -14.90 -11.13
N ALA A 189 14.31 -14.83 -10.74
CA ALA A 189 14.76 -14.13 -9.54
C ALA A 189 16.06 -13.33 -9.82
N PRO A 190 15.97 -12.22 -10.58
CA PRO A 190 17.16 -11.51 -11.10
C PRO A 190 18.02 -10.90 -10.01
N TYR A 191 17.43 -10.65 -8.84
CA TYR A 191 18.10 -10.13 -7.65
C TYR A 191 18.03 -11.13 -6.48
N GLY A 192 17.72 -12.39 -6.77
CA GLY A 192 17.54 -13.45 -5.79
C GLY A 192 16.22 -13.39 -5.02
N THR A 193 16.08 -14.33 -4.08
CA THR A 193 14.93 -14.45 -3.18
C THR A 193 15.36 -14.07 -1.77
N TRP A 194 14.63 -13.17 -1.13
CA TRP A 194 15.01 -12.57 0.14
C TRP A 194 14.08 -12.99 1.26
N ALA A 195 14.65 -13.39 2.40
CA ALA A 195 13.89 -13.81 3.56
C ALA A 195 13.43 -12.60 4.39
N TRP A 196 12.26 -12.71 5.01
CA TRP A 196 11.81 -11.75 6.00
C TRP A 196 12.58 -11.88 7.32
N GLY A 197 12.71 -10.78 8.07
CA GLY A 197 13.33 -10.73 9.41
C GLY A 197 12.35 -10.35 10.51
N ALA A 198 11.45 -9.40 10.24
CA ALA A 198 10.36 -9.04 11.14
C ALA A 198 9.21 -8.44 10.32
N LEU A 199 8.02 -8.34 10.91
CA LEU A 199 6.88 -7.65 10.31
C LEU A 199 6.06 -6.91 11.36
N VAL A 200 5.30 -5.92 10.90
CA VAL A 200 4.31 -5.21 11.71
C VAL A 200 2.99 -5.18 10.97
N ARG A 201 1.93 -5.41 11.74
CA ARG A 201 0.54 -5.32 11.26
C ARG A 201 -0.28 -4.41 12.16
N PRO A 202 -1.35 -3.80 11.62
CA PRO A 202 -2.34 -3.12 12.42
C PRO A 202 -3.00 -4.05 13.44
N SER A 203 -3.00 -3.65 14.69
CA SER A 203 -3.72 -4.30 15.78
C SER A 203 -5.23 -4.39 15.49
N ALA A 204 -5.80 -3.34 14.90
CA ALA A 204 -7.21 -3.33 14.49
C ALA A 204 -7.53 -4.37 13.41
N TRP A 205 -6.59 -4.64 12.49
CA TRP A 205 -6.73 -5.72 11.51
C TRP A 205 -6.73 -7.09 12.20
N ALA A 206 -5.75 -7.31 13.08
CA ALA A 206 -5.58 -8.54 13.83
C ALA A 206 -6.81 -8.88 14.68
N ASN A 207 -7.39 -7.87 15.31
CA ASN A 207 -8.54 -8.00 16.21
C ASN A 207 -9.89 -7.98 15.49
N GLY A 208 -9.91 -7.74 14.18
CA GLY A 208 -11.16 -7.69 13.41
C GLY A 208 -11.99 -6.43 13.67
N THR A 209 -11.35 -5.38 14.20
CA THR A 209 -12.00 -4.12 14.62
C THR A 209 -11.69 -2.95 13.71
N ASP A 210 -10.96 -3.19 12.61
CA ASP A 210 -10.60 -2.12 11.67
C ASP A 210 -11.82 -1.48 11.01
N THR A 211 -11.81 -0.16 10.90
CA THR A 211 -12.92 0.62 10.33
C THR A 211 -13.15 0.25 8.87
N GLY A 212 -14.42 0.06 8.50
CA GLY A 212 -14.86 -0.30 7.16
C GLY A 212 -15.88 -1.43 7.13
N SER A 213 -16.09 -2.01 5.95
CA SER A 213 -17.00 -3.15 5.74
C SER A 213 -16.44 -4.10 4.70
N GLY A 214 -16.61 -5.41 4.93
CA GLY A 214 -16.05 -6.43 4.05
C GLY A 214 -14.55 -6.21 3.84
N SER A 215 -14.12 -6.35 2.59
CA SER A 215 -12.74 -6.09 2.16
C SER A 215 -12.32 -4.60 2.22
N ALA A 216 -13.25 -3.65 2.24
CA ALA A 216 -12.89 -2.23 2.34
C ALA A 216 -12.54 -1.86 3.78
N ARG A 217 -11.24 -1.71 4.04
CA ARG A 217 -10.68 -1.47 5.36
C ARG A 217 -9.60 -0.37 5.31
N ASN A 218 -9.55 0.45 6.35
CA ASN A 218 -8.57 1.56 6.43
C ASN A 218 -7.13 1.04 6.46
N ASN A 219 -6.92 -0.09 7.12
CA ASN A 219 -5.61 -0.55 7.54
C ASN A 219 -5.36 -1.99 7.04
N ASP A 220 -5.78 -2.32 5.82
CA ASP A 220 -5.28 -3.50 5.09
C ASP A 220 -3.87 -3.22 4.54
N ILE A 221 -2.95 -2.88 5.44
CA ILE A 221 -1.57 -2.46 5.16
C ILE A 221 -0.66 -3.16 6.16
N ALA A 222 0.49 -3.65 5.72
CA ALA A 222 1.51 -4.20 6.58
C ALA A 222 2.91 -3.85 6.07
N VAL A 223 3.88 -3.82 6.97
CA VAL A 223 5.29 -3.64 6.64
C VAL A 223 6.09 -4.86 7.06
N ILE A 224 7.06 -5.26 6.24
CA ILE A 224 7.93 -6.40 6.48
C ILE A 224 9.37 -5.96 6.31
N LEU A 225 10.19 -6.18 7.33
CA LEU A 225 11.63 -6.06 7.26
C LEU A 225 12.20 -7.25 6.49
N ILE A 226 13.05 -6.97 5.53
CA ILE A 226 13.78 -7.96 4.73
C ILE A 226 15.18 -8.12 5.29
N ALA A 227 15.52 -9.35 5.67
CA ALA A 227 16.82 -9.70 6.20
C ALA A 227 17.92 -9.48 5.16
N LYS A 228 19.13 -9.19 5.62
CA LYS A 228 20.31 -9.13 4.74
C LYS A 228 20.57 -10.47 4.07
N ASN A 229 21.18 -10.44 2.89
CA ASN A 229 21.63 -11.67 2.25
C ASN A 229 22.88 -12.26 2.94
N ALA A 230 23.34 -13.42 2.47
CA ALA A 230 24.54 -14.09 3.00
C ALA A 230 25.83 -13.25 2.86
N SER A 231 25.84 -12.26 1.96
CA SER A 231 26.92 -11.30 1.77
C SER A 231 26.76 -10.04 2.64
N ASN A 232 25.84 -10.05 3.62
CA ASN A 232 25.54 -8.94 4.52
C ASN A 232 25.08 -7.64 3.81
N GLN A 233 24.46 -7.77 2.63
CA GLN A 233 23.95 -6.64 1.86
C GLN A 233 22.47 -6.38 2.17
N PHE A 234 22.07 -5.12 2.12
CA PHE A 234 20.67 -4.73 2.10
C PHE A 234 20.09 -4.87 0.70
N ILE A 235 18.82 -5.23 0.61
CA ILE A 235 18.14 -5.41 -0.67
C ILE A 235 18.02 -4.08 -1.44
N GLY A 236 17.70 -2.98 -0.73
CA GLY A 236 17.55 -1.66 -1.31
C GLY A 236 18.84 -1.07 -1.87
N ASP A 237 20.01 -1.52 -1.43
CA ASP A 237 21.31 -1.12 -2.04
C ASP A 237 21.47 -1.69 -3.46
N ILE A 238 20.74 -2.77 -3.78
CA ILE A 238 20.82 -3.49 -5.05
C ILE A 238 19.66 -3.05 -5.96
N THR A 239 18.45 -2.98 -5.41
CA THR A 239 17.23 -2.72 -6.17
C THR A 239 16.80 -1.25 -6.15
N GLY A 240 17.29 -0.46 -5.20
CA GLY A 240 16.64 0.79 -4.82
C GLY A 240 15.32 0.54 -4.07
N TYR A 241 14.71 1.63 -3.61
CA TYR A 241 13.41 1.65 -2.94
C TYR A 241 12.63 2.89 -3.34
N LEU A 242 11.33 2.88 -3.09
CA LEU A 242 10.40 3.94 -3.46
C LEU A 242 10.15 4.88 -2.26
N ASN A 243 9.67 6.08 -2.56
CA ASN A 243 9.14 6.97 -1.52
C ASN A 243 7.73 6.55 -1.14
N TYR A 244 7.17 7.17 -0.10
CA TYR A 244 5.73 7.11 0.17
C TYR A 244 5.19 8.48 0.55
N GLY A 245 3.90 8.68 0.31
CA GLY A 245 3.14 9.85 0.70
C GLY A 245 1.87 9.42 1.44
N TRP A 246 1.32 10.31 2.25
CA TRP A 246 0.12 10.07 3.04
C TRP A 246 -0.85 11.25 2.90
N ASN A 247 -2.09 11.08 3.38
CA ASN A 247 -3.11 12.13 3.40
C ASN A 247 -3.35 12.79 2.03
N ASN A 248 -3.75 11.98 1.04
CA ASN A 248 -4.04 12.45 -0.32
C ASN A 248 -2.83 13.09 -1.03
N TYR A 249 -1.60 12.66 -0.72
CA TYR A 249 -0.41 13.16 -1.40
C TYR A 249 -0.55 13.10 -2.94
N SER A 250 -0.29 14.24 -3.60
CA SER A 250 -0.44 14.45 -5.05
C SER A 250 -1.87 14.46 -5.62
N PHE A 251 -2.90 14.29 -4.80
CA PHE A 251 -4.28 14.54 -5.26
C PHE A 251 -4.54 16.03 -5.35
N ILE A 252 -5.22 16.41 -6.43
CA ILE A 252 -5.64 17.78 -6.68
C ILE A 252 -7.14 17.79 -6.97
N SER A 253 -7.81 18.83 -6.51
CA SER A 253 -9.16 19.16 -6.97
C SER A 253 -9.09 20.35 -7.91
N SER A 254 -9.75 20.24 -9.06
CA SER A 254 -9.83 21.32 -10.02
C SER A 254 -11.15 21.31 -10.77
N ALA A 255 -11.57 22.46 -11.30
CA ALA A 255 -12.75 22.52 -12.16
C ALA A 255 -12.60 21.62 -13.41
N LYS A 256 -11.36 21.34 -13.86
CA LYS A 256 -11.09 20.44 -15.00
C LYS A 256 -11.46 18.98 -14.70
N THR A 257 -11.49 18.61 -13.42
CA THR A 257 -11.80 17.26 -12.94
C THR A 257 -13.17 17.22 -12.27
N GLY A 258 -14.04 18.20 -12.53
CA GLY A 258 -15.35 18.30 -11.87
C GLY A 258 -15.24 18.57 -10.37
N ASN A 259 -14.13 19.16 -9.90
CA ASN A 259 -13.75 19.32 -8.50
C ASN A 259 -13.58 18.01 -7.71
N LEU A 260 -13.48 16.88 -8.40
CA LEU A 260 -13.12 15.61 -7.78
C LEU A 260 -11.66 15.64 -7.36
N GLN A 261 -11.36 15.07 -6.19
CA GLN A 261 -10.00 14.77 -5.78
C GLN A 261 -9.45 13.68 -6.68
N THR A 262 -8.45 14.01 -7.49
CA THR A 262 -7.86 13.03 -8.41
C THR A 262 -6.34 13.18 -8.53
N ALA A 263 -5.69 12.05 -8.81
CA ALA A 263 -4.27 11.97 -9.14
C ALA A 263 -4.09 11.01 -10.32
N ALA A 264 -3.04 11.21 -11.12
CA ALA A 264 -2.58 10.19 -12.05
C ALA A 264 -1.74 9.16 -11.27
N VAL A 265 -2.17 7.90 -11.28
CA VAL A 265 -1.54 6.84 -10.49
C VAL A 265 -1.15 5.67 -11.38
N THR A 266 0.06 5.19 -11.15
CA THR A 266 0.57 3.94 -11.68
C THR A 266 0.45 2.87 -10.60
N THR A 267 -0.27 1.78 -10.89
CA THR A 267 -0.40 0.61 -10.02
C THR A 267 0.37 -0.56 -10.60
N LEU A 268 1.06 -1.31 -9.75
CA LEU A 268 1.92 -2.42 -10.16
C LEU A 268 1.58 -3.69 -9.37
N GLY A 269 1.60 -4.84 -10.03
CA GLY A 269 1.48 -6.12 -9.33
C GLY A 269 1.57 -7.35 -10.20
N TYR A 270 1.41 -8.51 -9.58
CA TYR A 270 1.45 -9.83 -10.23
C TYR A 270 0.05 -10.47 -10.19
N PRO A 271 -0.94 -9.95 -10.93
CA PRO A 271 -2.29 -10.51 -10.92
C PRO A 271 -2.35 -11.87 -11.62
N GLN A 272 -3.12 -12.80 -11.07
CA GLN A 272 -3.31 -14.14 -11.64
C GLN A 272 -4.00 -14.12 -13.00
N LEU A 273 -4.97 -13.20 -13.20
CA LEU A 273 -5.71 -13.13 -14.46
C LEU A 273 -4.81 -12.81 -15.66
N LEU A 274 -3.72 -12.08 -15.44
CA LEU A 274 -2.77 -11.68 -16.49
C LEU A 274 -1.47 -12.46 -16.31
N ASP A 275 -1.14 -13.30 -17.28
CA ASP A 275 0.09 -14.10 -17.27
C ASP A 275 0.23 -15.03 -16.04
N GLY A 276 -0.87 -15.40 -15.36
CA GLY A 276 -0.81 -16.28 -14.19
C GLY A 276 -0.01 -15.71 -13.01
N GLY A 277 0.11 -14.38 -12.92
CA GLY A 277 0.96 -13.72 -11.93
C GLY A 277 2.46 -13.98 -12.13
N ALA A 278 2.86 -14.41 -13.33
CA ALA A 278 4.25 -14.68 -13.68
C ALA A 278 5.01 -13.43 -14.12
N ILE A 279 4.31 -12.45 -14.70
CA ILE A 279 4.88 -11.20 -15.21
C ILE A 279 4.25 -10.03 -14.48
N MET A 280 5.07 -9.08 -14.03
CA MET A 280 4.57 -7.85 -13.44
C MET A 280 3.73 -7.07 -14.46
N GLN A 281 2.56 -6.62 -14.03
CA GLN A 281 1.67 -5.79 -14.80
C GLN A 281 1.66 -4.38 -14.22
N ARG A 282 1.48 -3.41 -15.11
CA ARG A 282 1.33 -2.00 -14.80
C ARG A 282 -0.04 -1.56 -15.26
N THR A 283 -0.77 -0.85 -14.41
CA THR A 283 -1.99 -0.14 -14.78
C THR A 283 -1.82 1.36 -14.52
N ASP A 284 -2.18 2.20 -15.48
CA ASP A 284 -2.17 3.66 -15.36
C ASP A 284 -3.57 4.22 -15.58
N GLY A 285 -3.96 5.21 -14.78
CA GLY A 285 -5.26 5.88 -14.89
C GLY A 285 -5.43 7.01 -13.87
N PRO A 286 -6.55 7.75 -13.96
CA PRO A 286 -6.97 8.65 -12.90
C PRO A 286 -7.48 7.83 -11.72
N THR A 287 -6.97 8.16 -10.54
CA THR A 287 -7.44 7.61 -9.27
C THR A 287 -8.25 8.67 -8.56
N TYR A 288 -9.27 8.22 -7.85
CA TYR A 288 -10.10 9.04 -6.98
C TYR A 288 -9.97 8.57 -5.54
N THR A 289 -10.13 9.50 -4.60
CA THR A 289 -10.40 9.13 -3.21
C THR A 289 -11.88 8.76 -3.08
N THR A 290 -12.22 7.86 -2.18
CA THR A 290 -13.60 7.52 -1.84
C THR A 290 -13.68 7.02 -0.41
N THR A 291 -14.89 6.93 0.13
CA THR A 291 -15.14 6.38 1.46
C THR A 291 -16.15 5.25 1.36
N VAL A 292 -15.75 4.06 1.80
CA VAL A 292 -16.61 2.87 1.79
C VAL A 292 -16.85 2.45 3.23
N SER A 293 -18.09 2.63 3.70
CA SER A 293 -18.48 2.31 5.08
C SER A 293 -17.55 2.92 6.15
N GLY A 294 -17.12 4.16 5.93
CA GLY A 294 -16.21 4.89 6.83
C GLY A 294 -14.72 4.61 6.64
N ALA A 295 -14.35 3.67 5.77
CA ALA A 295 -12.95 3.46 5.39
C ALA A 295 -12.56 4.36 4.21
N ALA A 296 -11.47 5.10 4.34
CA ALA A 296 -10.87 5.88 3.26
C ALA A 296 -10.17 4.92 2.28
N GLN A 297 -10.54 5.00 1.01
CA GLN A 297 -10.03 4.14 -0.06
C GLN A 297 -9.57 4.98 -1.24
N LEU A 298 -8.65 4.42 -2.01
CA LEU A 298 -8.35 4.90 -3.35
C LEU A 298 -9.07 3.99 -4.36
N TRP A 299 -9.57 4.57 -5.45
CA TRP A 299 -10.35 3.87 -6.46
C TRP A 299 -9.83 4.20 -7.86
N GLN A 300 -9.57 3.17 -8.67
CA GLN A 300 -9.06 3.29 -10.04
C GLN A 300 -9.54 2.11 -10.89
N GLY A 301 -9.79 2.36 -12.18
CA GLY A 301 -9.99 1.29 -13.15
C GLY A 301 -8.71 0.45 -13.35
N SER A 302 -8.83 -0.87 -13.44
CA SER A 302 -7.71 -1.80 -13.47
C SER A 302 -8.10 -3.22 -13.89
N ASN A 303 -7.25 -3.89 -14.67
CA ASN A 303 -7.35 -5.32 -14.95
C ASN A 303 -6.66 -6.23 -13.92
N LEU A 304 -6.01 -5.65 -12.90
CA LEU A 304 -5.29 -6.43 -11.90
C LEU A 304 -6.29 -7.17 -10.99
N THR A 305 -6.16 -8.49 -10.86
CA THR A 305 -6.97 -9.32 -9.94
C THR A 305 -6.12 -9.89 -8.80
N SER A 306 -6.60 -10.94 -8.13
CA SER A 306 -5.89 -11.69 -7.07
C SER A 306 -4.41 -11.90 -7.40
N GLY A 307 -3.54 -11.71 -6.41
CA GLY A 307 -2.08 -11.71 -6.58
C GLY A 307 -1.48 -10.31 -6.73
N ALA A 308 -2.25 -9.33 -7.22
CA ALA A 308 -1.86 -7.92 -7.19
C ALA A 308 -1.98 -7.27 -5.80
N SER A 309 -2.63 -7.95 -4.85
CA SER A 309 -2.72 -7.55 -3.44
C SER A 309 -1.38 -7.12 -2.87
N GLY A 310 -1.35 -6.01 -2.14
CA GLY A 310 -0.14 -5.40 -1.60
C GLY A 310 0.71 -4.65 -2.63
N GLY A 311 0.36 -4.69 -3.91
CA GLY A 311 1.03 -3.96 -4.98
C GLY A 311 0.89 -2.45 -4.82
N PRO A 312 1.94 -1.67 -5.13
CA PRO A 312 1.96 -0.24 -4.84
C PRO A 312 1.08 0.58 -5.78
N TRP A 313 0.46 1.62 -5.24
CA TRP A 313 -0.19 2.70 -5.98
C TRP A 313 0.72 3.93 -5.92
N ILE A 314 1.31 4.31 -7.05
CA ILE A 314 2.41 5.27 -7.13
C ILE A 314 1.97 6.54 -7.85
N VAL A 315 2.13 7.68 -7.19
CA VAL A 315 2.01 9.02 -7.82
C VAL A 315 3.37 9.52 -8.27
N ASN A 316 3.35 10.45 -9.25
CA ASN A 316 4.57 11.02 -9.82
C ASN A 316 5.51 9.92 -10.34
N PHE A 317 4.94 8.90 -11.00
CA PHE A 317 5.70 7.77 -11.52
C PHE A 317 6.55 8.19 -12.71
N ARG A 318 7.87 8.14 -12.54
CA ARG A 318 8.84 8.46 -13.59
C ARG A 318 10.03 7.52 -13.50
N ALA A 319 10.25 6.73 -14.55
CA ALA A 319 11.38 5.82 -14.59
C ALA A 319 12.72 6.56 -14.79
N ARG A 320 12.67 7.67 -15.53
CA ARG A 320 13.79 8.58 -15.78
C ARG A 320 13.26 10.00 -15.94
N ASP A 321 14.06 10.97 -15.55
CA ASP A 321 13.73 12.38 -15.74
C ASP A 321 13.99 12.79 -17.20
N ALA A 322 13.01 13.48 -17.79
CA ALA A 322 13.21 14.11 -19.08
C ALA A 322 14.11 15.34 -18.93
N ALA A 323 14.97 15.57 -19.93
CA ALA A 323 15.68 16.84 -20.03
C ALA A 323 14.66 17.94 -20.34
N LEU A 324 14.49 18.87 -19.41
CA LEU A 324 13.62 20.02 -19.60
C LEU A 324 14.34 21.08 -20.45
N ALA A 325 13.62 21.68 -21.39
CA ALA A 325 14.13 22.73 -22.29
C ALA A 325 13.31 24.02 -22.13
N GLY A 326 13.83 25.13 -22.67
CA GLY A 326 13.10 26.41 -22.70
C GLY A 326 12.93 27.08 -21.33
N GLY A 327 13.82 26.81 -20.38
CA GLY A 327 13.76 27.39 -19.02
C GLY A 327 12.74 26.71 -18.10
N ALA A 328 12.13 25.60 -18.52
CA ALA A 328 11.27 24.80 -17.65
C ALA A 328 12.07 24.17 -16.51
N VAL A 329 11.55 24.28 -15.29
CA VAL A 329 12.13 23.70 -14.08
C VAL A 329 11.29 22.52 -13.62
N ALA A 330 11.95 21.50 -13.04
CA ALA A 330 11.24 20.40 -12.41
C ALA A 330 10.44 20.93 -11.21
N GLY A 331 9.25 20.38 -10.99
CA GLY A 331 8.49 20.65 -9.77
C GLY A 331 9.19 20.09 -8.52
N ASN A 332 8.81 20.60 -7.34
CA ASN A 332 9.43 20.25 -6.06
C ASN A 332 8.77 19.07 -5.33
N SER A 333 7.77 18.41 -5.94
CA SER A 333 7.10 17.26 -5.35
C SER A 333 8.00 16.02 -5.40
N SER A 334 8.01 15.25 -4.30
CA SER A 334 8.58 13.91 -4.24
C SER A 334 8.00 13.02 -5.34
N ASN A 335 8.88 12.29 -6.01
CA ASN A 335 8.54 11.39 -7.10
C ASN A 335 8.56 9.95 -6.62
N LEU A 336 7.91 9.07 -7.39
CA LEU A 336 7.85 7.64 -7.08
C LEU A 336 7.34 7.39 -5.65
N ALA A 337 6.26 8.08 -5.27
CA ALA A 337 5.68 8.01 -3.94
C ALA A 337 4.50 7.05 -3.92
N ILE A 338 4.59 6.00 -3.10
CA ILE A 338 3.48 5.09 -2.82
C ILE A 338 2.48 5.78 -1.90
N ILE A 339 1.20 5.75 -2.26
CA ILE A 339 0.10 6.40 -1.52
C ILE A 339 -0.94 5.42 -0.99
N GLY A 340 -0.75 4.14 -1.28
CA GLY A 340 -1.62 3.04 -0.88
C GLY A 340 -1.14 1.73 -1.49
N VAL A 341 -1.76 0.64 -1.06
CA VAL A 341 -1.51 -0.69 -1.61
C VAL A 341 -2.82 -1.32 -2.05
N THR A 342 -2.79 -2.07 -3.17
CA THR A 342 -3.95 -2.82 -3.66
C THR A 342 -4.47 -3.72 -2.54
N SER A 343 -5.73 -3.54 -2.16
CA SER A 343 -6.35 -4.28 -1.07
C SER A 343 -7.43 -5.24 -1.59
N TRP A 344 -8.29 -4.75 -2.47
CA TRP A 344 -9.40 -5.54 -3.00
C TRP A 344 -9.89 -5.01 -4.34
N GLY A 345 -10.72 -5.81 -5.00
CA GLY A 345 -11.28 -5.54 -6.32
C GLY A 345 -12.01 -6.79 -6.79
N SER A 346 -12.65 -6.70 -7.95
CA SER A 346 -13.36 -7.86 -8.49
C SER A 346 -12.39 -8.93 -8.99
N SER A 347 -12.56 -10.16 -8.52
CA SER A 347 -11.90 -11.33 -9.10
C SER A 347 -12.59 -11.84 -10.38
N ASP A 348 -13.83 -11.41 -10.65
CA ASP A 348 -14.58 -11.84 -11.82
C ASP A 348 -14.03 -11.14 -13.09
N PRO A 349 -13.56 -11.91 -14.10
CA PRO A 349 -13.11 -11.38 -15.37
C PRO A 349 -14.18 -10.53 -16.09
N ASN A 350 -15.47 -10.72 -15.79
CA ASN A 350 -16.61 -10.09 -16.47
C ASN A 350 -17.26 -8.94 -15.69
N ALA A 351 -16.91 -8.77 -14.42
CA ALA A 351 -17.37 -7.66 -13.59
C ALA A 351 -16.65 -6.34 -13.95
N PRO A 352 -17.19 -5.19 -13.50
CA PRO A 352 -16.50 -3.91 -13.59
C PRO A 352 -15.05 -3.98 -13.10
N LYS A 353 -14.16 -3.43 -13.92
CA LYS A 353 -12.71 -3.51 -13.74
C LYS A 353 -12.20 -2.38 -12.91
N ASP A 354 -12.53 -2.44 -11.63
CA ASP A 354 -12.12 -1.47 -10.62
C ASP A 354 -11.35 -2.16 -9.49
N ASN A 355 -10.27 -1.51 -9.06
CA ASN A 355 -9.54 -1.90 -7.86
C ASN A 355 -9.57 -0.79 -6.82
N TYR A 356 -9.37 -1.22 -5.59
CA TYR A 356 -9.34 -0.38 -4.42
C TYR A 356 -8.06 -0.58 -3.64
N ALA A 357 -7.53 0.54 -3.15
CA ALA A 357 -6.35 0.55 -2.30
C ALA A 357 -6.73 0.97 -0.89
N SER A 358 -6.12 0.31 0.11
CA SER A 358 -6.05 0.90 1.45
C SER A 358 -5.09 2.07 1.40
N GLN A 359 -5.63 3.24 1.71
CA GLN A 359 -4.93 4.50 1.58
C GLN A 359 -3.91 4.69 2.71
N PHE A 360 -2.75 5.25 2.37
CA PHE A 360 -1.82 5.78 3.38
C PHE A 360 -2.34 7.10 3.92
N GLY A 361 -2.66 7.16 5.21
CA GLY A 361 -3.24 8.35 5.79
C GLY A 361 -3.57 8.21 7.27
N GLN A 362 -3.89 9.36 7.87
CA GLN A 362 -4.47 9.42 9.20
C GLN A 362 -5.91 8.91 9.16
N ASN A 363 -6.28 8.19 10.20
CA ASN A 363 -7.64 7.69 10.40
C ASN A 363 -7.91 7.56 11.91
N THR A 364 -9.05 6.99 12.29
CA THR A 364 -9.45 6.87 13.69
C THR A 364 -8.49 5.99 14.51
N GLN A 365 -7.88 4.96 13.92
CA GLN A 365 -6.87 4.12 14.58
C GLN A 365 -5.49 4.79 14.61
N TYR A 366 -5.18 5.59 13.59
CA TYR A 366 -3.88 6.25 13.43
C TYR A 366 -4.02 7.77 13.27
N PRO A 367 -4.44 8.48 14.34
CA PRO A 367 -4.82 9.89 14.22
C PRO A 367 -3.61 10.85 14.26
N ASN A 368 -2.41 10.39 14.60
CA ASN A 368 -1.30 11.31 14.87
C ASN A 368 -0.71 11.91 13.59
N ALA A 369 -0.38 13.20 13.67
CA ALA A 369 0.31 13.94 12.63
C ALA A 369 1.79 13.55 12.49
N THR A 370 2.37 12.85 13.48
CA THR A 370 3.76 12.41 13.45
C THR A 370 3.94 11.08 14.19
N TYR A 371 4.69 10.16 13.58
CA TYR A 371 5.22 8.94 14.18
C TYR A 371 6.74 8.89 13.95
N GLY A 372 7.51 9.37 14.92
CA GLY A 372 8.96 9.52 14.79
C GLY A 372 9.34 10.37 13.58
N ASN A 373 10.30 9.89 12.78
CA ASN A 373 10.74 10.55 11.55
C ASN A 373 10.04 9.97 10.29
N TYR A 374 8.97 9.20 10.47
CA TYR A 374 8.32 8.44 9.38
C TYR A 374 7.06 9.10 8.83
N GLY A 375 6.68 10.29 9.30
CA GLY A 375 5.50 11.02 8.82
C GLY A 375 4.25 10.75 9.63
N SER A 376 3.08 10.76 8.98
CA SER A 376 1.76 10.67 9.65
C SER A 376 0.96 9.42 9.26
N GLY A 377 -0.03 9.09 10.08
CA GLY A 377 -1.03 8.06 9.76
C GLY A 377 -0.54 6.62 9.85
N ASN A 378 -1.32 5.71 9.26
CA ASN A 378 -1.13 4.26 9.36
C ASN A 378 0.27 3.80 8.92
N ILE A 379 0.74 4.21 7.74
CA ILE A 379 2.04 3.78 7.21
C ILE A 379 3.19 4.26 8.11
N ALA A 380 3.13 5.48 8.62
CA ALA A 380 4.16 6.03 9.49
C ALA A 380 4.17 5.35 10.86
N SER A 381 3.00 5.03 11.42
CA SER A 381 2.89 4.27 12.67
C SER A 381 3.54 2.89 12.54
N LEU A 382 3.19 2.15 11.49
CA LEU A 382 3.73 0.80 11.25
C LEU A 382 5.26 0.83 11.04
N LEU A 383 5.76 1.79 10.27
CA LEU A 383 7.21 2.00 10.09
C LEU A 383 7.89 2.38 11.39
N ASN A 384 7.30 3.30 12.17
CA ASN A 384 7.87 3.69 13.45
C ASN A 384 7.99 2.48 14.38
N SER A 385 6.89 1.71 14.56
CA SER A 385 6.89 0.50 15.36
C SER A 385 7.96 -0.49 14.89
N LEU A 386 8.05 -0.77 13.59
CA LEU A 386 9.08 -1.67 13.06
C LEU A 386 10.49 -1.14 13.32
N CYS A 387 10.74 0.13 13.03
CA CYS A 387 12.09 0.67 12.98
C CYS A 387 12.66 1.06 14.34
N THR A 388 11.80 1.32 15.33
CA THR A 388 12.21 1.52 16.73
C THR A 388 12.37 0.22 17.50
N ASP A 389 11.95 -0.90 16.93
CA ASP A 389 12.08 -2.22 17.52
C ASP A 389 13.47 -2.84 17.28
N ALA A 390 13.83 -3.84 18.07
CA ALA A 390 15.11 -4.54 18.03
C ALA A 390 14.91 -6.05 18.03
N ALA A 391 15.69 -6.77 17.21
CA ALA A 391 15.60 -8.23 17.09
C ALA A 391 15.80 -8.98 18.43
N THR A 392 16.51 -8.38 19.38
CA THR A 392 16.71 -8.89 20.73
C THR A 392 16.46 -7.78 21.73
N ALA A 393 15.85 -8.10 22.88
CA ALA A 393 15.61 -7.14 23.95
C ALA A 393 16.92 -6.43 24.36
N GLY A 394 16.92 -5.10 24.34
CA GLY A 394 18.09 -4.26 24.64
C GLY A 394 19.14 -4.17 23.52
N GLY A 395 18.90 -4.78 22.36
CA GLY A 395 19.76 -4.68 21.18
C GLY A 395 19.59 -3.38 20.38
N PRO A 396 20.42 -3.17 19.34
CA PRO A 396 20.28 -2.03 18.45
C PRO A 396 18.96 -2.13 17.67
N THR A 397 18.24 -1.01 17.54
CA THR A 397 17.01 -0.96 16.76
C THR A 397 17.27 -1.21 15.28
N TYR A 398 16.27 -1.65 14.52
CA TYR A 398 16.41 -1.84 13.08
C TYR A 398 16.81 -0.55 12.34
N ALA A 399 16.35 0.62 12.82
CA ALA A 399 16.82 1.91 12.33
C ALA A 399 18.32 2.12 12.58
N SER A 400 18.80 1.90 13.81
CA SER A 400 20.24 2.05 14.12
C SER A 400 21.14 1.06 13.38
N GLN A 401 20.57 -0.06 12.92
CA GLN A 401 21.25 -1.04 12.09
C GLN A 401 21.19 -0.71 10.59
N GLY A 402 20.50 0.35 10.17
CA GLY A 402 20.39 0.80 8.78
C GLY A 402 19.27 0.16 7.95
N TYR A 403 18.38 -0.64 8.54
CA TYR A 403 17.28 -1.27 7.76
C TYR A 403 16.24 -0.26 7.27
N CYS A 404 16.09 0.86 7.98
CA CYS A 404 15.02 1.84 7.80
C CYS A 404 15.48 3.17 7.18
N ASP A 405 16.70 3.21 6.64
CA ASP A 405 17.24 4.35 5.89
C ASP A 405 16.42 4.66 4.62
#